data_AF-A0A916HJB1-F1
#
_entry.id   AF-A0A916HJB1-F1
#
_cell.length_a   1.000
_cell.length_b   1.000
_cell.length_c   1.000
_cell.angle_alpha   90.00
_cell.angle_beta   90.00
_cell.angle_gamma   90.00
#
_symmetry.space_group_name_H-M   'P 1'
#
loop_
_entity.id
_entity.type
_entity.pdbx_description
1 polymer ?
#
loop_
_entity_poly.entity_id
_entity_poly.type
_entity_poly.pdbx_seq_one_letter_code
_entity_poly.pdbx_strand_id
1 'polypeptide(L)'
;DPEVEALLNEVTALVEYPTVYVGQFDEQFLQVPSECLILTMRLNQKYFPLFDPATQKLTNRFLIVSNMKVDDPSNIIEGNERVVRPRLADAQFFFETDRKQTLAERVSTLAGSVYHNKLGSQLDRIERLQSVAGYIAKQLGANEEHARRAALLAKADLNSNMVGEFPELQGVMGAYYAQGDGEPEDIVLAIREQYRHRLDQPVTEASLTQAILFLAERAEVLVGIWGIGLAPTGERDPYALRRAALGLISAYEQLQAGAQLKANSLNLDTLLNTTASFFKDGVLAADTVDAVQAFIYERYRNQLSNDYERSVVDAVLALRPPLEQVHARIQACASFAQRPEAESLAAANKRVSNLLKKAEGELATLDDKLLVEPAERELAAKIQELQPVAQAQFEAGEFDASLATLAQARGAVDKFFLDVMVM
;
A
#
# COMPACT_ATOMS: atom_id res chain seq x y z
N ASP A 1 8.70 10.33 18.45
CA ASP A 1 7.23 10.35 18.37
C ASP A 1 6.81 11.77 17.97
N PRO A 2 6.33 11.99 16.73
CA PRO A 2 5.93 13.32 16.25
C PRO A 2 4.84 13.99 17.09
N GLU A 3 3.97 13.22 17.75
CA GLU A 3 2.93 13.77 18.62
C GLU A 3 3.51 14.41 19.88
N VAL A 4 4.64 13.88 20.38
CA VAL A 4 5.35 14.47 21.52
C VAL A 4 5.92 15.83 21.15
N GLU A 5 6.43 15.99 19.94
CA GLU A 5 6.98 17.27 19.48
C GLU A 5 5.88 18.32 19.34
N ALA A 6 4.72 17.95 18.78
CA ALA A 6 3.56 18.83 18.71
C ALA A 6 3.08 19.24 20.11
N LEU A 7 2.97 18.29 21.04
CA LEU A 7 2.58 18.57 22.43
C LEU A 7 3.61 19.46 23.14
N LEU A 8 4.90 19.21 22.93
CA LEU A 8 5.97 20.03 23.51
C LEU A 8 5.87 21.47 23.03
N ASN A 9 5.71 21.67 21.72
CA ASN A 9 5.53 23.00 21.14
C ASN A 9 4.30 23.71 21.73
N GLU A 10 3.17 23.01 21.82
CA GLU A 10 1.96 23.55 22.44
C GLU A 10 2.21 23.95 23.90
N VAL A 11 2.76 23.05 24.71
CA VAL A 11 3.03 23.31 26.13
C VAL A 11 4.03 24.46 26.32
N THR A 12 5.10 24.53 25.52
CA THR A 12 6.06 25.64 25.59
C THR A 12 5.44 26.99 25.21
N ALA A 13 4.37 27.01 24.42
CA ALA A 13 3.61 28.23 24.12
C ALA A 13 2.62 28.61 25.24
N LEU A 14 2.29 27.68 26.15
CA LEU A 14 1.36 27.89 27.26
C LEU A 14 2.05 28.37 28.56
N VAL A 15 3.37 28.22 28.67
CA VAL A 15 4.12 28.54 29.89
C VAL A 15 5.29 29.47 29.60
N GLU A 16 5.47 30.47 30.47
CA GLU A 16 6.57 31.45 30.42
C GLU A 16 7.73 31.07 31.35
N TYR A 17 7.44 30.31 32.42
CA TYR A 17 8.39 29.84 33.43
C TYR A 17 8.20 28.33 33.68
N PRO A 18 8.60 27.47 32.73
CA PRO A 18 8.33 26.04 32.79
C PRO A 18 9.01 25.39 34.00
N THR A 19 8.20 24.80 34.87
CA THR A 19 8.64 23.96 35.98
C THR A 19 7.99 22.59 35.87
N VAL A 20 8.80 21.54 35.85
CA VAL A 20 8.32 20.16 35.63
C VAL A 20 8.17 19.43 36.96
N TYR A 21 7.01 18.83 37.16
CA TYR A 21 6.72 17.95 38.30
C TYR A 21 6.33 16.56 37.81
N VAL A 22 6.46 15.56 38.68
CA VAL A 22 6.05 14.18 38.39
C VAL A 22 4.79 13.89 39.18
N GLY A 23 3.73 13.52 38.47
CA GLY A 23 2.52 12.96 39.04
C GLY A 23 2.41 11.46 38.77
N GLN A 24 1.50 10.82 39.48
CA GLN A 24 1.18 9.40 39.31
C GLN A 24 -0.32 9.12 39.33
N PHE A 25 -0.73 8.05 38.66
CA PHE A 25 -2.08 7.51 38.74
C PHE A 25 -2.04 6.08 39.31
N ASP A 26 -3.21 5.53 39.61
CA ASP A 26 -3.33 4.18 40.14
C ASP A 26 -2.87 3.14 39.13
N GLU A 27 -1.97 2.23 39.53
CA GLU A 27 -1.40 1.20 38.66
C GLU A 27 -2.47 0.29 38.02
N GLN A 28 -3.66 0.18 38.63
CA GLN A 28 -4.76 -0.59 38.04
C GLN A 28 -5.13 -0.12 36.62
N PHE A 29 -4.94 1.16 36.30
CA PHE A 29 -5.25 1.69 34.97
C PHE A 29 -4.32 1.14 33.90
N LEU A 30 -3.15 0.61 34.25
CA LEU A 30 -2.22 -0.02 33.29
C LEU A 30 -2.78 -1.31 32.66
N GLN A 31 -3.95 -1.80 33.11
CA GLN A 31 -4.70 -2.88 32.45
C GLN A 31 -5.46 -2.40 31.21
N VAL A 32 -5.67 -1.09 31.06
CA VAL A 32 -6.24 -0.47 29.87
C VAL A 32 -5.15 -0.33 28.80
N PRO A 33 -5.47 -0.48 27.50
CA PRO A 33 -4.54 -0.21 26.41
C PRO A 33 -3.74 1.09 26.60
N SER A 34 -2.42 0.98 26.47
CA SER A 34 -1.49 2.09 26.72
C SER A 34 -1.78 3.31 25.85
N GLU A 35 -2.15 3.08 24.60
CA GLU A 35 -2.49 4.09 23.60
C GLU A 35 -3.66 4.95 24.09
N CYS A 36 -4.65 4.35 24.76
CA CYS A 36 -5.80 5.08 25.34
C CYS A 36 -5.37 5.96 26.51
N LEU A 37 -4.54 5.44 27.43
CA LEU A 37 -4.03 6.20 28.56
C LEU A 37 -3.15 7.37 28.10
N ILE A 38 -2.27 7.11 27.12
CA ILE A 38 -1.40 8.12 26.50
C ILE A 38 -2.25 9.20 25.86
N LEU A 39 -3.24 8.84 25.05
CA LEU A 39 -4.10 9.79 24.36
C LEU A 39 -4.89 10.65 25.35
N THR A 40 -5.48 10.02 26.38
CA THR A 40 -6.20 10.71 27.46
C THR A 40 -5.32 11.73 28.19
N MET A 41 -4.08 11.35 28.52
CA MET A 41 -3.13 12.25 29.18
C MET A 41 -2.70 13.41 28.28
N ARG A 42 -2.41 13.14 27.01
CA ARG A 42 -1.94 14.14 26.04
C ARG A 42 -3.06 15.11 25.65
N LEU A 43 -4.22 14.63 25.22
CA LEU A 43 -5.28 15.49 24.67
C LEU A 43 -5.97 16.30 25.77
N ASN A 44 -6.38 15.65 26.87
CA ASN A 44 -7.25 16.30 27.84
C ASN A 44 -6.49 17.17 28.83
N GLN A 45 -5.22 16.87 29.10
CA GLN A 45 -4.47 17.49 30.19
C GLN A 45 -3.04 17.94 29.83
N LYS A 46 -2.59 17.70 28.59
CA LYS A 46 -1.26 18.10 28.11
C LYS A 46 -0.11 17.53 28.95
N TYR A 47 -0.31 16.33 29.51
CA TYR A 47 0.72 15.63 30.27
C TYR A 47 1.64 14.81 29.36
N PHE A 48 2.87 14.57 29.81
CA PHE A 48 3.81 13.68 29.12
C PHE A 48 3.92 12.35 29.88
N PRO A 49 3.39 11.25 29.34
CA PRO A 49 3.48 9.94 29.97
C PRO A 49 4.95 9.48 30.08
N LEU A 50 5.29 8.80 31.18
CA LEU A 50 6.62 8.24 31.37
C LEU A 50 6.66 6.75 31.06
N PHE A 51 7.76 6.34 30.45
CA PHE A 51 8.02 4.96 30.04
C PHE A 51 9.20 4.40 30.83
N ASP A 52 9.15 3.12 31.12
CA ASP A 52 10.26 2.42 31.74
C ASP A 52 11.43 2.31 30.73
N PRO A 53 12.65 2.79 31.06
CA PRO A 53 13.75 2.82 30.09
C PRO A 53 14.18 1.44 29.58
N ALA A 54 14.03 0.38 30.40
CA ALA A 54 14.49 -0.97 30.05
C ALA A 54 13.48 -1.70 29.16
N THR A 55 12.18 -1.56 29.46
CA THR A 55 11.10 -2.29 28.79
C THR A 55 10.36 -1.47 27.75
N GLN A 56 10.53 -0.15 27.76
CA GLN A 56 9.79 0.84 26.95
C GLN A 56 8.27 0.81 27.19
N LYS A 57 7.80 0.16 28.27
CA LYS A 57 6.39 0.11 28.62
C LYS A 57 5.96 1.37 29.36
N LEU A 58 4.70 1.76 29.16
CA LEU A 58 4.07 2.85 29.89
C LEU A 58 4.09 2.56 31.40
N THR A 59 4.48 3.55 32.20
CA THR A 59 4.41 3.51 33.66
C THR A 59 3.18 4.26 34.15
N ASN A 60 2.87 4.15 35.45
CA ASN A 60 1.81 4.92 36.07
C ASN A 60 2.18 6.39 36.37
N ARG A 61 3.28 6.89 35.80
CA ARG A 61 3.81 8.23 36.05
C ARG A 61 3.73 9.11 34.80
N PHE A 62 3.61 10.40 35.02
CA PHE A 62 3.56 11.41 33.97
C PHE A 62 4.18 12.72 34.43
N LEU A 63 4.61 13.54 33.47
CA LEU A 63 5.14 14.87 33.71
C LEU A 63 4.04 15.92 33.59
N ILE A 64 4.03 16.82 34.56
CA ILE A 64 3.21 18.02 34.62
C ILE A 64 4.12 19.21 34.35
N VAL A 65 3.73 20.09 33.43
CA VAL A 65 4.45 21.35 33.20
C VAL A 65 3.63 22.48 33.81
N SER A 66 4.16 23.09 34.86
CA SER A 66 3.57 24.23 35.55
C SER A 66 4.27 25.53 35.15
N ASN A 67 3.54 26.64 35.16
CA ASN A 67 4.10 27.98 34.99
C ASN A 67 4.62 28.58 36.32
N MET A 68 4.68 27.79 37.39
CA MET A 68 5.06 28.24 38.73
C MET A 68 6.07 27.29 39.37
N LYS A 69 7.17 27.87 39.87
CA LYS A 69 8.08 27.18 40.78
C LYS A 69 7.72 27.50 42.21
N VAL A 70 7.38 26.48 42.98
CA VAL A 70 7.01 26.58 44.39
C VAL A 70 7.94 25.70 45.23
N ASP A 71 8.14 26.07 46.49
CA ASP A 71 8.98 25.28 47.41
C ASP A 71 8.32 23.94 47.77
N ASP A 72 6.99 23.92 47.89
CA ASP A 72 6.18 22.71 48.07
C ASP A 72 5.15 22.55 46.94
N PRO A 73 5.39 21.63 45.98
CA PRO A 73 4.49 21.39 44.86
C PRO A 73 3.38 20.37 45.14
N SER A 74 3.22 19.87 46.37
CA SER A 74 2.24 18.83 46.74
C SER A 74 0.83 19.08 46.18
N ASN A 75 0.29 20.28 46.40
CA ASN A 75 -1.05 20.66 45.91
C ASN A 75 -1.16 20.69 44.38
N ILE A 76 -0.07 21.03 43.67
CA ILE A 76 -0.03 20.99 42.21
C ILE A 76 -0.09 19.54 41.76
N ILE A 77 0.75 18.68 42.32
CA ILE A 77 0.83 17.26 41.98
C ILE A 77 -0.53 16.58 42.26
N GLU A 78 -1.00 16.61 43.51
CA GLU A 78 -2.26 15.97 43.92
C GLU A 78 -3.47 16.51 43.14
N GLY A 79 -3.47 17.82 42.83
CA GLY A 79 -4.50 18.44 42.01
C GLY A 79 -4.59 17.83 40.61
N ASN A 80 -3.45 17.69 39.93
CA ASN A 80 -3.38 17.11 38.58
C ASN A 80 -3.68 15.60 38.59
N GLU A 81 -3.22 14.86 39.60
CA GLU A 81 -3.55 13.44 39.80
C GLU A 81 -5.05 13.22 40.00
N ARG A 82 -5.70 14.09 40.77
CA ARG A 82 -7.16 14.04 40.97
C ARG A 82 -7.93 14.35 39.69
N VAL A 83 -7.40 15.22 38.83
CA VAL A 83 -8.06 15.59 37.56
C VAL A 83 -7.93 14.48 36.51
N VAL A 84 -6.79 13.79 36.43
CA VAL A 84 -6.60 12.72 35.43
C VAL A 84 -7.41 11.47 35.76
N ARG A 85 -7.54 11.13 37.06
CA ARG A 85 -8.18 9.90 37.54
C ARG A 85 -9.57 9.62 36.96
N PRO A 86 -10.56 10.54 36.98
CA PRO A 86 -11.88 10.27 36.42
C PRO A 86 -11.82 9.99 34.91
N ARG A 87 -10.91 10.62 34.17
CA ARG A 87 -10.76 10.36 32.72
C ARG A 87 -10.20 8.98 32.42
N LEU A 88 -9.23 8.53 33.21
CA LEU A 88 -8.71 7.16 33.09
C LEU A 88 -9.75 6.12 33.52
N ALA A 89 -10.60 6.46 34.50
CA ALA A 89 -11.72 5.62 34.90
C ALA A 89 -12.79 5.50 33.80
N ASP A 90 -13.11 6.59 33.10
CA ASP A 90 -14.02 6.56 31.94
C ASP A 90 -13.45 5.66 30.83
N ALA A 91 -12.17 5.82 30.49
CA ALA A 91 -11.47 4.96 29.53
C ALA A 91 -11.51 3.48 29.93
N GLN A 92 -11.21 3.17 31.19
CA GLN A 92 -11.31 1.81 31.72
C GLN A 92 -12.74 1.27 31.58
N PHE A 93 -13.74 2.07 31.94
CA PHE A 93 -15.14 1.68 31.85
C PHE A 93 -15.56 1.37 30.41
N PHE A 94 -15.15 2.18 29.43
CA PHE A 94 -15.40 1.91 28.02
C PHE A 94 -14.73 0.61 27.56
N PHE A 95 -13.46 0.39 27.93
CA PHE A 95 -12.72 -0.82 27.56
C PHE A 95 -13.37 -2.08 28.13
N GLU A 96 -13.68 -2.08 29.42
CA GLU A 96 -14.31 -3.21 30.11
C GLU A 96 -15.73 -3.47 29.61
N THR A 97 -16.48 -2.41 29.30
CA THR A 97 -17.81 -2.54 28.71
C THR A 97 -17.72 -3.12 27.32
N ASP A 98 -16.76 -2.66 26.51
CA ASP A 98 -16.63 -3.14 25.15
C ASP A 98 -16.24 -4.62 25.07
N ARG A 99 -15.41 -5.10 26.00
CA ARG A 99 -14.99 -6.50 26.11
C ARG A 99 -16.09 -7.49 26.50
N LYS A 100 -17.29 -7.01 26.85
CA LYS A 100 -18.44 -7.88 27.14
C LYS A 100 -19.04 -8.49 25.87
N GLN A 101 -18.74 -7.91 24.72
CA GLN A 101 -19.16 -8.39 23.40
C GLN A 101 -17.92 -8.61 22.55
N THR A 102 -17.86 -9.76 21.87
CA THR A 102 -16.74 -10.08 20.99
C THR A 102 -16.71 -9.13 19.78
N LEU A 103 -15.53 -8.93 19.20
CA LEU A 103 -15.35 -8.14 18.00
C LEU A 103 -16.19 -8.68 16.83
N ALA A 104 -16.29 -10.02 16.72
CA ALA A 104 -17.09 -10.67 15.68
C ALA A 104 -18.59 -10.35 15.79
N GLU A 105 -19.15 -10.30 16.99
CA GLU A 105 -20.57 -9.95 17.18
C GLU A 105 -20.87 -8.50 16.77
N ARG A 106 -19.87 -7.62 16.83
CA ARG A 106 -19.99 -6.20 16.43
C ARG A 106 -20.08 -6.00 14.93
N VAL A 107 -19.63 -6.96 14.11
CA VAL A 107 -19.66 -6.84 12.64
C VAL A 107 -21.07 -6.53 12.12
N SER A 108 -22.09 -7.17 12.68
CA SER A 108 -23.49 -6.95 12.32
C SER A 108 -23.95 -5.49 12.49
N THR A 109 -23.37 -4.76 13.45
CA THR A 109 -23.71 -3.36 13.74
C THR A 109 -23.22 -2.40 12.66
N LEU A 110 -22.25 -2.82 11.82
CA LEU A 110 -21.76 -2.02 10.69
C LEU A 110 -22.82 -1.78 9.62
N ALA A 111 -23.93 -2.55 9.63
CA ALA A 111 -25.09 -2.30 8.77
C ALA A 111 -25.73 -0.92 9.03
N GLY A 112 -25.62 -0.40 10.26
CA GLY A 112 -26.14 0.91 10.64
C GLY A 112 -25.26 2.09 10.19
N SER A 113 -24.01 1.83 9.78
CA SER A 113 -23.06 2.85 9.35
C SER A 113 -23.04 2.96 7.83
N VAL A 114 -23.35 4.12 7.28
CA VAL A 114 -23.27 4.37 5.83
C VAL A 114 -21.80 4.45 5.42
N TYR A 115 -21.37 3.59 4.50
CA TYR A 115 -20.06 3.74 3.85
C TYR A 115 -20.14 4.82 2.78
N HIS A 116 -21.11 4.69 1.89
CA HIS A 116 -21.44 5.71 0.90
C HIS A 116 -22.84 5.44 0.34
N ASN A 117 -23.64 6.48 0.08
CA ASN A 117 -25.03 6.33 -0.38
C ASN A 117 -25.21 5.45 -1.63
N LYS A 118 -24.19 5.42 -2.51
CA LYS A 118 -24.17 4.58 -3.72
C LYS A 118 -23.55 3.18 -3.52
N LEU A 119 -22.81 2.95 -2.43
CA LEU A 119 -22.07 1.71 -2.16
C LEU A 119 -22.61 0.90 -0.97
N GLY A 120 -23.57 1.46 -0.24
CA GLY A 120 -24.25 0.83 0.89
C GLY A 120 -23.62 1.15 2.24
N SER A 121 -23.79 0.21 3.16
CA SER A 121 -23.29 0.26 4.54
C SER A 121 -21.82 -0.16 4.64
N GLN A 122 -21.23 0.04 5.83
CA GLN A 122 -19.92 -0.54 6.14
C GLN A 122 -19.98 -2.07 6.14
N LEU A 123 -21.11 -2.69 6.50
CA LEU A 123 -21.26 -4.14 6.39
C LEU A 123 -21.19 -4.61 4.93
N ASP A 124 -21.90 -3.95 4.00
CA ASP A 124 -21.81 -4.26 2.56
C ASP A 124 -20.36 -4.15 2.05
N ARG A 125 -19.60 -3.19 2.59
CA ARG A 125 -18.18 -3.03 2.28
C ARG A 125 -17.35 -4.19 2.82
N ILE A 126 -17.54 -4.57 4.08
CA ILE A 126 -16.81 -5.68 4.72
C ILE A 126 -17.05 -7.01 4.00
N GLU A 127 -18.27 -7.27 3.52
CA GLU A 127 -18.58 -8.47 2.72
C GLU A 127 -17.82 -8.49 1.39
N ARG A 128 -17.72 -7.34 0.71
CA ARG A 128 -16.87 -7.20 -0.48
C ARG A 128 -15.40 -7.41 -0.15
N LEU A 129 -14.91 -6.81 0.94
CA LEU A 129 -13.51 -6.95 1.36
C LEU A 129 -13.13 -8.39 1.67
N GLN A 130 -14.00 -9.16 2.31
CA GLN A 130 -13.78 -10.60 2.50
C GLN A 130 -13.60 -11.34 1.18
N SER A 131 -14.42 -11.01 0.18
CA SER A 131 -14.38 -11.65 -1.13
C SER A 131 -13.09 -11.30 -1.88
N VAL A 132 -12.67 -10.03 -1.84
CA VAL A 132 -11.40 -9.56 -2.42
C VAL A 132 -10.20 -10.17 -1.68
N ALA A 133 -10.20 -10.17 -0.34
CA ALA A 133 -9.12 -10.74 0.46
C ALA A 133 -8.95 -12.25 0.21
N GLY A 134 -10.07 -12.99 0.12
CA GLY A 134 -10.04 -14.42 -0.21
C GLY A 134 -9.45 -14.68 -1.60
N TYR A 135 -9.82 -13.88 -2.61
CA TYR A 135 -9.22 -13.95 -3.94
C TYR A 135 -7.70 -13.71 -3.91
N ILE A 136 -7.25 -12.64 -3.25
CA ILE A 136 -5.82 -12.31 -3.15
C ILE A 136 -5.07 -13.43 -2.42
N ALA A 137 -5.61 -13.94 -1.31
CA ALA A 137 -4.99 -15.03 -0.56
C ALA A 137 -4.77 -16.26 -1.43
N LYS A 138 -5.76 -16.63 -2.25
CA LYS A 138 -5.66 -17.75 -3.20
C LYS A 138 -4.56 -17.51 -4.25
N GLN A 139 -4.45 -16.31 -4.79
CA GLN A 139 -3.41 -15.95 -5.77
C GLN A 139 -2.00 -15.97 -5.17
N LEU A 140 -1.87 -15.63 -3.88
CA LEU A 140 -0.58 -15.66 -3.17
C LEU A 140 -0.26 -17.03 -2.55
N GLY A 141 -1.20 -17.97 -2.55
CA GLY A 141 -1.05 -19.26 -1.86
C GLY A 141 -1.03 -19.11 -0.32
N ALA A 142 -1.66 -18.06 0.19
CA ALA A 142 -1.77 -17.78 1.62
C ALA A 142 -2.97 -18.49 2.26
N ASN A 143 -3.11 -18.37 3.59
CA ASN A 143 -4.27 -18.88 4.31
C ASN A 143 -5.53 -18.03 3.99
N GLU A 144 -6.41 -18.57 3.14
CA GLU A 144 -7.66 -17.91 2.74
C GLU A 144 -8.60 -17.65 3.93
N GLU A 145 -8.68 -18.58 4.89
CA GLU A 145 -9.53 -18.43 6.06
C GLU A 145 -9.10 -17.24 6.92
N HIS A 146 -7.80 -17.11 7.19
CA HIS A 146 -7.26 -15.99 7.96
C HIS A 146 -7.43 -14.65 7.23
N ALA A 147 -7.18 -14.62 5.92
CA ALA A 147 -7.39 -13.41 5.11
C ALA A 147 -8.85 -12.94 5.13
N ARG A 148 -9.80 -13.87 4.97
CA ARG A 148 -11.23 -13.56 5.06
C ARG A 148 -11.65 -13.18 6.47
N ARG A 149 -11.11 -13.84 7.50
CA ARG A 149 -11.41 -13.52 8.90
C ARG A 149 -10.88 -12.13 9.28
N ALA A 150 -9.67 -11.78 8.88
CA ALA A 150 -9.13 -10.43 9.05
C ALA A 150 -9.98 -9.36 8.35
N ALA A 151 -10.42 -9.62 7.11
CA ALA A 151 -11.30 -8.72 6.38
C ALA A 151 -12.70 -8.60 7.02
N LEU A 152 -13.27 -9.68 7.56
CA LEU A 152 -14.54 -9.68 8.28
C LEU A 152 -14.50 -8.81 9.53
N LEU A 153 -13.40 -8.91 10.29
CA LEU A 153 -13.21 -8.18 11.54
C LEU A 153 -12.66 -6.77 11.35
N ALA A 154 -12.20 -6.44 10.14
CA ALA A 154 -11.79 -5.08 9.80
C ALA A 154 -12.94 -4.10 10.11
N LYS A 155 -12.61 -2.97 10.74
CA LYS A 155 -13.57 -1.92 11.13
C LYS A 155 -14.65 -2.33 12.13
N ALA A 156 -14.66 -3.55 12.66
CA ALA A 156 -15.67 -3.99 13.62
C ALA A 156 -15.61 -3.22 14.96
N ASP A 157 -14.51 -2.50 15.22
CA ASP A 157 -14.34 -1.62 16.37
C ASP A 157 -14.94 -0.22 16.19
N LEU A 158 -15.35 0.18 14.99
CA LEU A 158 -15.89 1.52 14.72
C LEU A 158 -17.09 1.89 15.61
N ASN A 159 -17.91 0.90 15.99
CA ASN A 159 -19.08 1.10 16.85
C ASN A 159 -18.81 0.71 18.32
N SER A 160 -17.54 0.58 18.72
CA SER A 160 -17.16 0.41 20.13
C SER A 160 -17.30 1.73 20.88
N ASN A 161 -17.56 1.67 22.19
CA ASN A 161 -17.61 2.88 23.01
C ASN A 161 -16.25 3.56 23.04
N MET A 162 -15.17 2.77 23.08
CA MET A 162 -13.80 3.29 23.06
C MET A 162 -13.51 4.08 21.78
N VAL A 163 -13.85 3.57 20.60
CA VAL A 163 -13.63 4.32 19.34
C VAL A 163 -14.62 5.47 19.20
N GLY A 164 -15.82 5.37 19.78
CA GLY A 164 -16.77 6.47 19.87
C GLY A 164 -16.23 7.67 20.66
N GLU A 165 -15.51 7.41 21.77
CA GLU A 165 -14.85 8.46 22.57
C GLU A 165 -13.50 8.89 21.96
N PHE A 166 -12.73 7.93 21.43
CA PHE A 166 -11.38 8.15 20.88
C PHE A 166 -11.26 7.60 19.45
N PRO A 167 -11.73 8.35 18.43
CA PRO A 167 -11.70 7.92 17.03
C PRO A 167 -10.28 7.64 16.49
N GLU A 168 -9.25 8.22 17.10
CA GLU A 168 -7.83 8.00 16.79
C GLU A 168 -7.39 6.56 17.07
N LEU A 169 -8.10 5.83 17.94
CA LEU A 169 -7.76 4.46 18.33
C LEU A 169 -8.40 3.37 17.46
N GLN A 170 -9.09 3.77 16.37
CA GLN A 170 -9.63 2.79 15.42
C GLN A 170 -8.53 1.88 14.85
N GLY A 171 -8.86 0.59 14.66
CA GLY A 171 -7.92 -0.46 14.28
C GLY A 171 -7.06 -0.95 15.46
N VAL A 172 -6.51 -0.03 16.25
CA VAL A 172 -5.75 -0.37 17.47
C VAL A 172 -6.65 -1.08 18.48
N MET A 173 -7.84 -0.51 18.75
CA MET A 173 -8.81 -1.14 19.66
C MET A 173 -9.36 -2.44 19.07
N GLY A 174 -9.66 -2.46 17.76
CA GLY A 174 -10.00 -3.70 17.06
C GLY A 174 -8.99 -4.81 17.30
N ALA A 175 -7.69 -4.51 17.24
CA ALA A 175 -6.64 -5.50 17.51
C ALA A 175 -6.61 -5.96 18.97
N TYR A 176 -6.79 -5.06 19.94
CA TYR A 176 -6.91 -5.44 21.35
C TYR A 176 -8.11 -6.35 21.62
N TYR A 177 -9.25 -6.07 21.00
CA TYR A 177 -10.44 -6.91 21.13
C TYR A 177 -10.24 -8.26 20.43
N ALA A 178 -9.74 -8.28 19.19
CA ALA A 178 -9.41 -9.51 18.48
C ALA A 178 -8.46 -10.41 19.28
N GLN A 179 -7.40 -9.83 19.86
CA GLN A 179 -6.47 -10.55 20.72
C GLN A 179 -7.15 -11.08 21.99
N GLY A 180 -7.99 -10.27 22.64
CA GLY A 180 -8.76 -10.69 23.82
C GLY A 180 -9.76 -11.80 23.54
N ASP A 181 -10.29 -11.86 22.32
CA ASP A 181 -11.22 -12.88 21.84
C ASP A 181 -10.51 -14.15 21.35
N GLY A 182 -9.17 -14.16 21.32
CA GLY A 182 -8.37 -15.32 20.93
C GLY A 182 -8.14 -15.49 19.43
N GLU A 183 -8.27 -14.41 18.64
CA GLU A 183 -7.92 -14.44 17.22
C GLU A 183 -6.41 -14.69 17.01
N PRO A 184 -6.01 -15.42 15.94
CA PRO A 184 -4.62 -15.60 15.52
C PRO A 184 -3.81 -14.30 15.41
N GLU A 185 -2.51 -14.37 15.71
CA GLU A 185 -1.61 -13.20 15.75
C GLU A 185 -1.53 -12.45 14.42
N ASP A 186 -1.56 -13.14 13.28
CA ASP A 186 -1.53 -12.54 11.95
C ASP A 186 -2.81 -11.77 11.61
N ILE A 187 -3.95 -12.22 12.13
CA ILE A 187 -5.25 -11.52 12.05
C ILE A 187 -5.22 -10.27 12.93
N VAL A 188 -4.74 -10.39 14.17
CA VAL A 188 -4.57 -9.26 15.09
C VAL A 188 -3.66 -8.19 14.49
N LEU A 189 -2.54 -8.60 13.90
CA LEU A 189 -1.61 -7.71 13.20
C LEU A 189 -2.28 -7.01 12.01
N ALA A 190 -3.03 -7.77 11.19
CA ALA A 190 -3.76 -7.22 10.06
C ALA A 190 -4.75 -6.13 10.47
N ILE A 191 -5.54 -6.38 11.54
CA ILE A 191 -6.51 -5.42 12.08
C ILE A 191 -5.81 -4.19 12.65
N ARG A 192 -4.71 -4.38 13.41
CA ARG A 192 -3.96 -3.28 14.04
C ARG A 192 -3.46 -2.27 13.00
N GLU A 193 -3.00 -2.79 11.87
CA GLU A 193 -2.25 -2.01 10.89
C GLU A 193 -3.06 -1.65 9.63
N GLN A 194 -4.36 -1.94 9.61
CA GLN A 194 -5.24 -1.74 8.44
C GLN A 194 -5.24 -0.28 7.93
N TYR A 195 -5.02 0.69 8.82
CA TYR A 195 -5.04 2.12 8.48
C TYR A 195 -3.69 2.68 8.00
N ARG A 196 -2.63 1.87 7.93
CA ARG A 196 -1.35 2.32 7.35
C ARG A 196 -1.57 2.87 5.95
N HIS A 197 -0.82 3.91 5.58
CA HIS A 197 -0.92 4.50 4.24
C HIS A 197 -0.13 3.73 3.19
N ARG A 198 1.01 3.15 3.57
CA ARG A 198 1.93 2.38 2.74
C ARG A 198 2.51 1.19 3.53
N LEU A 199 3.05 0.21 2.82
CA LEU A 199 3.91 -0.81 3.42
C LEU A 199 5.38 -0.39 3.19
N ASP A 200 6.16 -0.41 4.27
CA ASP A 200 7.55 0.10 4.29
C ASP A 200 8.58 -1.00 4.49
N GLN A 201 8.12 -2.23 4.76
CA GLN A 201 8.97 -3.37 5.08
C GLN A 201 8.59 -4.55 4.18
N PRO A 202 9.56 -5.38 3.77
CA PRO A 202 9.29 -6.60 3.02
C PRO A 202 8.25 -7.47 3.74
N VAL A 203 7.27 -7.97 2.99
CA VAL A 203 6.21 -8.81 3.56
C VAL A 203 6.81 -10.17 3.91
N THR A 204 6.57 -10.63 5.13
CA THR A 204 6.94 -11.98 5.59
C THR A 204 5.71 -12.87 5.67
N GLU A 205 5.87 -14.18 5.90
CA GLU A 205 4.75 -15.08 6.16
C GLU A 205 3.85 -14.57 7.31
N ALA A 206 4.45 -14.04 8.38
CA ALA A 206 3.73 -13.50 9.54
C ALA A 206 2.92 -12.23 9.24
N SER A 207 3.33 -11.46 8.22
CA SER A 207 2.66 -10.22 7.81
C SER A 207 1.87 -10.35 6.51
N LEU A 208 1.72 -11.58 5.98
CA LEU A 208 1.05 -11.81 4.69
C LEU A 208 -0.45 -11.52 4.77
N THR A 209 -1.11 -11.93 5.86
CA THR A 209 -2.52 -11.63 6.14
C THR A 209 -2.78 -10.10 6.21
N GLN A 210 -1.86 -9.35 6.82
CA GLN A 210 -1.88 -7.89 6.85
C GLN A 210 -1.78 -7.31 5.43
N ALA A 211 -0.81 -7.76 4.63
CA ALA A 211 -0.63 -7.28 3.26
C ALA A 211 -1.85 -7.59 2.38
N ILE A 212 -2.49 -8.74 2.57
CA ILE A 212 -3.71 -9.12 1.85
C ILE A 212 -4.88 -8.20 2.20
N LEU A 213 -5.13 -7.95 3.49
CA LEU A 213 -6.17 -7.02 3.92
C LEU A 213 -5.89 -5.61 3.35
N PHE A 214 -4.65 -5.16 3.48
CA PHE A 214 -4.20 -3.85 3.00
C PHE A 214 -4.41 -3.66 1.49
N LEU A 215 -4.14 -4.68 0.67
CA LEU A 215 -4.40 -4.70 -0.76
C LEU A 215 -5.90 -4.70 -1.07
N ALA A 216 -6.67 -5.55 -0.38
CA ALA A 216 -8.10 -5.68 -0.58
C ALA A 216 -8.83 -4.35 -0.35
N GLU A 217 -8.47 -3.63 0.71
CA GLU A 217 -9.04 -2.32 1.02
C GLU A 217 -8.78 -1.27 -0.05
N ARG A 218 -7.57 -1.30 -0.62
CA ARG A 218 -7.15 -0.35 -1.66
C ARG A 218 -7.81 -0.65 -2.98
N ALA A 219 -7.87 -1.91 -3.38
CA ALA A 219 -8.60 -2.32 -4.56
C ALA A 219 -10.09 -1.94 -4.44
N GLU A 220 -10.73 -2.25 -3.30
CA GLU A 220 -12.16 -1.95 -3.08
C GLU A 220 -12.45 -0.45 -3.13
N VAL A 221 -11.66 0.38 -2.44
CA VAL A 221 -11.89 1.84 -2.43
C VAL A 221 -11.58 2.46 -3.79
N LEU A 222 -10.51 2.02 -4.47
CA LEU A 222 -10.16 2.53 -5.80
C LEU A 222 -11.25 2.20 -6.81
N VAL A 223 -11.71 0.95 -6.88
CA VAL A 223 -12.76 0.53 -7.81
C VAL A 223 -14.10 1.16 -7.44
N GLY A 224 -14.49 1.07 -6.16
CA GLY A 224 -15.80 1.50 -5.69
C GLY A 224 -16.02 3.01 -5.81
N ILE A 225 -15.11 3.82 -5.27
CA ILE A 225 -15.24 5.29 -5.27
C ILE A 225 -15.06 5.86 -6.68
N TRP A 226 -14.14 5.29 -7.47
CA TRP A 226 -13.96 5.72 -8.85
C TRP A 226 -15.20 5.39 -9.69
N GLY A 227 -15.71 4.15 -9.58
CA GLY A 227 -16.82 3.68 -10.42
C GLY A 227 -18.14 4.39 -10.16
N ILE A 228 -18.31 5.05 -9.03
CA ILE A 228 -19.49 5.90 -8.73
C ILE A 228 -19.32 7.37 -9.12
N GLY A 229 -18.22 7.70 -9.81
CA GLY A 229 -17.93 9.03 -10.37
C GLY A 229 -17.24 9.99 -9.42
N LEU A 230 -16.57 9.51 -8.37
CA LEU A 230 -15.88 10.33 -7.37
C LEU A 230 -14.34 10.24 -7.49
N ALA A 231 -13.86 10.11 -8.73
CA ALA A 231 -12.44 10.19 -9.03
C ALA A 231 -11.85 11.56 -8.62
N PRO A 232 -10.59 11.62 -8.14
CA PRO A 232 -9.96 12.85 -7.70
C PRO A 232 -9.80 13.85 -8.86
N THR A 233 -10.04 15.13 -8.58
CA THR A 233 -9.99 16.23 -9.56
C THR A 233 -9.06 17.34 -9.09
N GLY A 234 -8.14 17.79 -9.94
CA GLY A 234 -7.16 18.83 -9.59
C GLY A 234 -6.39 18.46 -8.31
N GLU A 235 -6.43 19.30 -7.29
CA GLU A 235 -5.82 19.00 -5.98
C GLU A 235 -6.73 18.19 -5.05
N ARG A 236 -8.04 18.16 -5.29
CA ARG A 236 -9.02 17.53 -4.39
C ARG A 236 -8.99 16.01 -4.49
N ASP A 237 -8.80 15.36 -3.36
CA ASP A 237 -8.87 13.91 -3.19
C ASP A 237 -9.54 13.54 -1.86
N PRO A 238 -10.87 13.75 -1.75
CA PRO A 238 -11.60 13.60 -0.49
C PRO A 238 -11.61 12.16 0.04
N TYR A 239 -11.43 11.17 -0.83
CA TYR A 239 -11.40 9.74 -0.49
C TYR A 239 -9.98 9.16 -0.48
N ALA A 240 -8.96 10.02 -0.60
CA ALA A 240 -7.55 9.63 -0.57
C ALA A 240 -7.16 8.56 -1.61
N LEU A 241 -7.76 8.57 -2.81
CA LEU A 241 -7.48 7.60 -3.87
C LEU A 241 -6.03 7.64 -4.35
N ARG A 242 -5.37 8.82 -4.32
CA ARG A 242 -3.93 8.92 -4.62
C ARG A 242 -3.10 8.13 -3.61
N ARG A 243 -3.43 8.26 -2.32
CA ARG A 243 -2.77 7.50 -1.25
C ARG A 243 -3.09 6.01 -1.35
N ALA A 244 -4.32 5.65 -1.72
CA ALA A 244 -4.71 4.25 -1.94
C ALA A 244 -3.91 3.62 -3.09
N ALA A 245 -3.77 4.32 -4.23
CA ALA A 245 -2.99 3.84 -5.37
C ALA A 245 -1.49 3.69 -5.05
N LEU A 246 -0.88 4.68 -4.39
CA LEU A 246 0.51 4.57 -3.94
C LEU A 246 0.70 3.46 -2.90
N GLY A 247 -0.26 3.29 -1.99
CA GLY A 247 -0.26 2.17 -1.06
C GLY A 247 -0.31 0.83 -1.79
N LEU A 248 -1.17 0.68 -2.80
CA LEU A 248 -1.29 -0.55 -3.58
C LEU A 248 0.05 -0.86 -4.27
N ILE A 249 0.68 0.14 -4.90
CA ILE A 249 2.03 0.00 -5.47
C ILE A 249 3.03 -0.47 -4.42
N SER A 250 3.06 0.18 -3.24
CA SER A 250 3.98 -0.21 -2.15
C SER A 250 3.76 -1.66 -1.70
N ALA A 251 2.52 -2.16 -1.71
CA ALA A 251 2.25 -3.54 -1.33
C ALA A 251 2.79 -4.54 -2.36
N TYR A 252 2.69 -4.25 -3.66
CA TYR A 252 3.35 -5.07 -4.69
C TYR A 252 4.87 -5.07 -4.53
N GLU A 253 5.47 -3.90 -4.31
CA GLU A 253 6.92 -3.76 -4.07
C GLU A 253 7.37 -4.57 -2.85
N GLN A 254 6.65 -4.47 -1.73
CA GLN A 254 7.03 -5.17 -0.50
C GLN A 254 6.73 -6.67 -0.53
N LEU A 255 5.69 -7.12 -1.24
CA LEU A 255 5.45 -8.55 -1.47
C LEU A 255 6.57 -9.16 -2.32
N GLN A 256 7.04 -8.45 -3.34
CA GLN A 256 8.17 -8.87 -4.15
C GLN A 256 9.47 -8.89 -3.33
N ALA A 257 9.76 -7.82 -2.59
CA ALA A 257 10.94 -7.73 -1.73
C ALA A 257 10.97 -8.83 -0.66
N GLY A 258 9.81 -9.27 -0.19
CA GLY A 258 9.64 -10.35 0.77
C GLY A 258 9.56 -11.76 0.17
N ALA A 259 9.74 -11.90 -1.16
CA ALA A 259 9.57 -13.14 -1.91
C ALA A 259 8.19 -13.83 -1.71
N GLN A 260 7.16 -13.05 -1.38
CA GLN A 260 5.77 -13.51 -1.22
C GLN A 260 4.93 -13.36 -2.49
N LEU A 261 5.49 -12.75 -3.53
CA LEU A 261 4.84 -12.61 -4.84
C LEU A 261 5.58 -13.43 -5.88
N LYS A 262 4.96 -14.51 -6.36
CA LYS A 262 5.45 -15.26 -7.51
C LYS A 262 5.13 -14.48 -8.78
N ALA A 263 5.99 -14.58 -9.79
CA ALA A 263 5.79 -13.89 -11.06
C ALA A 263 4.40 -14.18 -11.64
N ASN A 264 3.66 -13.14 -12.00
CA ASN A 264 2.31 -13.19 -12.57
C ASN A 264 1.24 -13.84 -11.66
N SER A 265 1.50 -14.07 -10.36
CA SER A 265 0.51 -14.72 -9.50
C SER A 265 -0.62 -13.78 -9.09
N LEU A 266 -0.37 -12.48 -8.94
CA LEU A 266 -1.39 -11.48 -8.61
C LEU A 266 -1.39 -10.33 -9.63
N ASN A 267 -1.91 -10.58 -10.83
CA ASN A 267 -1.98 -9.54 -11.86
C ASN A 267 -2.95 -8.39 -11.47
N LEU A 268 -2.52 -7.14 -11.64
CA LEU A 268 -3.31 -5.95 -11.32
C LEU A 268 -4.64 -5.90 -12.07
N ASP A 269 -4.66 -6.23 -13.36
CA ASP A 269 -5.87 -6.23 -14.17
C ASP A 269 -6.89 -7.24 -13.62
N THR A 270 -6.46 -8.47 -13.35
CA THR A 270 -7.34 -9.50 -12.81
C THR A 270 -7.81 -9.17 -11.40
N LEU A 271 -6.95 -8.55 -10.57
CA LEU A 271 -7.35 -8.07 -9.25
C LEU A 271 -8.45 -7.01 -9.33
N LEU A 272 -8.30 -6.00 -10.19
CA LEU A 272 -9.28 -4.92 -10.33
C LEU A 272 -10.58 -5.41 -10.95
N ASN A 273 -10.52 -6.26 -11.99
CA ASN A 273 -11.70 -6.88 -12.59
C ASN A 273 -12.44 -7.79 -11.60
N THR A 274 -11.71 -8.62 -10.84
CA THR A 274 -12.31 -9.47 -9.80
C THR A 274 -12.95 -8.61 -8.70
N THR A 275 -12.27 -7.55 -8.28
CA THR A 275 -12.82 -6.60 -7.29
C THR A 275 -14.10 -5.95 -7.80
N ALA A 276 -14.13 -5.50 -9.06
CA ALA A 276 -15.32 -4.91 -9.68
C ALA A 276 -16.51 -5.89 -9.71
N SER A 277 -16.26 -7.19 -9.92
CA SER A 277 -17.30 -8.22 -9.94
C SER A 277 -18.03 -8.42 -8.61
N PHE A 278 -17.46 -7.97 -7.49
CA PHE A 278 -18.11 -8.03 -6.17
C PHE A 278 -19.03 -6.83 -5.89
N PHE A 279 -19.10 -5.84 -6.78
CA PHE A 279 -20.09 -4.77 -6.70
C PHE A 279 -21.37 -5.20 -7.42
N LYS A 280 -22.51 -4.64 -7.00
CA LYS A 280 -23.81 -4.92 -7.63
C LYS A 280 -23.82 -4.40 -9.08
N ASP A 281 -24.49 -5.13 -9.97
CA ASP A 281 -24.64 -4.75 -11.37
C ASP A 281 -25.20 -3.33 -11.52
N GLY A 282 -24.60 -2.56 -12.43
CA GLY A 282 -25.00 -1.18 -12.72
C GLY A 282 -24.54 -0.12 -11.71
N VAL A 283 -23.80 -0.49 -10.66
CA VAL A 283 -23.24 0.48 -9.70
C VAL A 283 -21.99 1.18 -10.24
N LEU A 284 -21.12 0.43 -10.92
CA LEU A 284 -19.85 0.93 -11.45
C LEU A 284 -19.99 1.35 -12.91
N ALA A 285 -19.28 2.42 -13.30
CA ALA A 285 -19.11 2.79 -14.71
C ALA A 285 -18.33 1.71 -15.48
N ALA A 286 -18.65 1.52 -16.76
CA ALA A 286 -18.07 0.44 -17.58
C ALA A 286 -16.54 0.54 -17.74
N ASP A 287 -15.99 1.75 -17.77
CA ASP A 287 -14.57 2.06 -17.93
C ASP A 287 -13.80 2.15 -16.59
N THR A 288 -14.45 1.80 -15.47
CA THR A 288 -13.87 1.97 -14.12
C THR A 288 -12.53 1.28 -13.98
N VAL A 289 -12.42 0.01 -14.39
CA VAL A 289 -11.19 -0.78 -14.22
C VAL A 289 -10.04 -0.18 -15.03
N ASP A 290 -10.28 0.13 -16.30
CA ASP A 290 -9.27 0.75 -17.18
C ASP A 290 -8.81 2.10 -16.66
N ALA A 291 -9.74 2.93 -16.18
CA ALA A 291 -9.44 4.24 -15.63
C ALA A 291 -8.64 4.15 -14.32
N VAL A 292 -9.01 3.25 -13.41
CA VAL A 292 -8.28 2.98 -12.16
C VAL A 292 -6.88 2.44 -12.46
N GLN A 293 -6.75 1.51 -13.40
CA GLN A 293 -5.46 0.95 -13.79
C GLN A 293 -4.55 2.04 -14.37
N ALA A 294 -5.07 2.88 -15.28
CA ALA A 294 -4.33 4.02 -15.83
C ALA A 294 -3.90 5.00 -14.73
N PHE A 295 -4.77 5.26 -13.75
CA PHE A 295 -4.47 6.11 -12.61
C PHE A 295 -3.35 5.54 -11.72
N ILE A 296 -3.35 4.25 -11.45
CA ILE A 296 -2.27 3.59 -10.68
C ILE A 296 -0.93 3.74 -11.41
N TYR A 297 -0.87 3.44 -12.72
CA TYR A 297 0.36 3.62 -13.50
C TYR A 297 0.81 5.08 -13.56
N GLU A 298 -0.11 6.03 -13.64
CA GLU A 298 0.21 7.46 -13.54
C GLU A 298 0.84 7.81 -12.18
N ARG A 299 0.30 7.27 -11.07
CA ARG A 299 0.91 7.47 -9.75
C ARG A 299 2.30 6.85 -9.68
N TYR A 300 2.47 5.65 -10.23
CA TYR A 300 3.77 4.99 -10.25
C TYR A 300 4.79 5.77 -11.10
N ARG A 301 4.38 6.31 -12.25
CA ARG A 301 5.20 7.21 -13.08
C ARG A 301 5.75 8.37 -12.25
N ASN A 302 4.88 9.05 -11.50
CA ASN A 302 5.28 10.21 -10.69
C ASN A 302 6.23 9.82 -9.55
N GLN A 303 6.03 8.67 -8.91
CA GLN A 303 6.94 8.15 -7.90
C GLN A 303 8.33 7.87 -8.49
N LEU A 304 8.40 7.12 -9.59
CA LEU A 304 9.65 6.69 -10.22
C LEU A 304 10.42 7.84 -10.89
N SER A 305 9.72 8.87 -11.37
CA SER A 305 10.36 10.04 -12.00
C SER A 305 11.17 10.89 -11.01
N ASN A 306 11.05 10.64 -9.70
CA ASN A 306 11.93 11.26 -8.71
C ASN A 306 13.33 10.62 -8.69
N ASP A 307 13.43 9.34 -9.08
CA ASP A 307 14.65 8.54 -8.96
C ASP A 307 15.27 8.17 -10.32
N TYR A 308 14.47 8.19 -11.40
CA TYR A 308 14.88 7.77 -12.74
C TYR A 308 14.56 8.81 -13.82
N GLU A 309 15.29 8.75 -14.94
CA GLU A 309 15.02 9.61 -16.09
C GLU A 309 13.63 9.35 -16.67
N ARG A 310 12.89 10.44 -16.93
CA ARG A 310 11.50 10.37 -17.42
C ARG A 310 11.35 9.54 -18.70
N SER A 311 12.32 9.61 -19.62
CA SER A 311 12.29 8.85 -20.87
C SER A 311 12.30 7.33 -20.63
N VAL A 312 13.11 6.86 -19.67
CA VAL A 312 13.17 5.46 -19.24
C VAL A 312 11.85 5.04 -18.58
N VAL A 313 11.32 5.88 -17.69
CA VAL A 313 10.05 5.63 -17.01
C VAL A 313 8.91 5.50 -18.02
N ASP A 314 8.82 6.44 -18.96
CA ASP A 314 7.77 6.44 -19.98
C ASP A 314 7.91 5.25 -20.94
N ALA A 315 9.13 4.84 -21.30
CA ALA A 315 9.36 3.68 -22.17
C ALA A 315 8.85 2.38 -21.54
N VAL A 316 9.08 2.17 -20.24
CA VAL A 316 8.62 0.97 -19.53
C VAL A 316 7.12 1.02 -19.28
N LEU A 317 6.60 2.13 -18.76
CA LEU A 317 5.19 2.24 -18.37
C LEU A 317 4.23 2.33 -19.57
N ALA A 318 4.72 2.67 -20.76
CA ALA A 318 3.95 2.60 -22.00
C ALA A 318 3.38 1.19 -22.27
N LEU A 319 4.06 0.14 -21.80
CA LEU A 319 3.63 -1.25 -21.94
C LEU A 319 2.72 -1.74 -20.81
N ARG A 320 2.51 -0.94 -19.75
CA ARG A 320 1.78 -1.33 -18.53
C ARG A 320 2.17 -2.73 -18.03
N PRO A 321 3.47 -3.01 -17.82
CA PRO A 321 3.92 -4.34 -17.39
C PRO A 321 3.38 -4.63 -15.98
N PRO A 322 3.26 -5.92 -15.58
CA PRO A 322 2.86 -6.28 -14.23
C PRO A 322 3.62 -5.47 -13.17
N LEU A 323 2.92 -5.01 -12.12
CA LEU A 323 3.47 -4.05 -11.16
C LEU A 323 4.78 -4.53 -10.52
N GLU A 324 4.88 -5.84 -10.27
CA GLU A 324 6.08 -6.51 -9.74
C GLU A 324 7.26 -6.56 -10.72
N GLN A 325 7.05 -6.24 -11.99
CA GLN A 325 8.12 -6.20 -12.99
C GLN A 325 8.57 -4.77 -13.29
N VAL A 326 7.79 -3.75 -12.90
CA VAL A 326 8.06 -2.35 -13.25
C VAL A 326 9.46 -1.95 -12.79
N HIS A 327 9.81 -2.13 -11.52
CA HIS A 327 11.10 -1.67 -10.99
C HIS A 327 12.29 -2.34 -11.69
N ALA A 328 12.25 -3.67 -11.84
CA ALA A 328 13.31 -4.43 -12.50
C ALA A 328 13.47 -4.03 -13.99
N ARG A 329 12.36 -3.77 -14.69
CA ARG A 329 12.38 -3.29 -16.08
C ARG A 329 12.92 -1.86 -16.17
N ILE A 330 12.59 -0.98 -15.23
CA ILE A 330 13.14 0.38 -15.15
C ILE A 330 14.66 0.34 -14.96
N GLN A 331 15.15 -0.48 -14.04
CA GLN A 331 16.58 -0.66 -13.80
C GLN A 331 17.30 -1.20 -15.04
N ALA A 332 16.72 -2.19 -15.72
CA ALA A 332 17.26 -2.75 -16.94
C ALA A 332 17.28 -1.73 -18.09
N CYS A 333 16.20 -0.98 -18.30
CA CYS A 333 16.15 0.06 -19.32
C CYS A 333 17.11 1.23 -19.01
N ALA A 334 17.24 1.64 -17.74
CA ALA A 334 18.20 2.65 -17.31
C ALA A 334 19.65 2.20 -17.56
N SER A 335 19.96 0.94 -17.26
CA SER A 335 21.28 0.35 -17.50
C SER A 335 21.57 0.23 -18.99
N PHE A 336 20.58 -0.21 -19.78
CA PHE A 336 20.68 -0.29 -21.23
C PHE A 336 20.91 1.10 -21.86
N ALA A 337 20.23 2.14 -21.39
CA ALA A 337 20.38 3.50 -21.91
C ALA A 337 21.82 4.06 -21.79
N GLN A 338 22.63 3.52 -20.88
CA GLN A 338 24.05 3.90 -20.73
C GLN A 338 24.99 3.17 -21.70
N ARG A 339 24.49 2.18 -22.47
CA ARG A 339 25.31 1.38 -23.38
C ARG A 339 25.55 2.10 -24.73
N PRO A 340 26.75 1.99 -25.33
CA PRO A 340 27.03 2.59 -26.65
C PRO A 340 26.13 2.10 -27.79
N GLU A 341 25.55 0.91 -27.64
CA GLU A 341 24.64 0.31 -28.62
C GLU A 341 23.22 0.86 -28.55
N ALA A 342 22.83 1.47 -27.43
CA ALA A 342 21.45 1.83 -27.15
C ALA A 342 20.87 2.83 -28.15
N GLU A 343 21.63 3.88 -28.49
CA GLU A 343 21.19 4.90 -29.44
C GLU A 343 20.98 4.32 -30.85
N SER A 344 21.92 3.49 -31.31
CA SER A 344 21.85 2.79 -32.61
C SER A 344 20.61 1.91 -32.69
N LEU A 345 20.36 1.11 -31.64
CA LEU A 345 19.24 0.18 -31.59
C LEU A 345 17.90 0.89 -31.44
N ALA A 346 17.83 1.97 -30.66
CA ALA A 346 16.62 2.79 -30.55
C ALA A 346 16.27 3.45 -31.89
N ALA A 347 17.28 3.97 -32.61
CA ALA A 347 17.10 4.53 -33.95
C ALA A 347 16.63 3.46 -34.95
N ALA A 348 17.25 2.27 -34.94
CA ALA A 348 16.84 1.16 -35.77
C ALA A 348 15.39 0.71 -35.46
N ASN A 349 15.02 0.57 -34.18
CA ASN A 349 13.66 0.18 -33.79
C ASN A 349 12.62 1.22 -34.22
N LYS A 350 12.95 2.52 -34.16
CA LYS A 350 12.09 3.59 -34.70
C LYS A 350 11.92 3.48 -36.21
N ARG A 351 12.98 3.15 -36.94
CA ARG A 351 12.93 2.92 -38.40
C ARG A 351 12.04 1.71 -38.73
N VAL A 352 12.24 0.59 -38.04
CA VAL A 352 11.40 -0.62 -38.17
C VAL A 352 9.93 -0.28 -37.88
N SER A 353 9.64 0.39 -36.76
CA SER A 353 8.28 0.80 -36.39
C SER A 353 7.61 1.67 -37.46
N ASN A 354 8.36 2.58 -38.11
CA ASN A 354 7.82 3.42 -39.18
C ASN A 354 7.58 2.65 -40.49
N LEU A 355 8.40 1.63 -40.78
CA LEU A 355 8.18 0.74 -41.91
C LEU A 355 6.93 -0.12 -41.69
N LEU A 356 6.79 -0.70 -40.50
CA LEU A 356 5.64 -1.53 -40.14
C LEU A 356 4.30 -0.77 -40.19
N LYS A 357 4.29 0.54 -39.92
CA LYS A 357 3.08 1.38 -40.09
C LYS A 357 2.58 1.48 -41.54
N LYS A 358 3.45 1.24 -42.53
CA LYS A 358 3.09 1.24 -43.95
C LYS A 358 2.71 -0.15 -44.46
N ALA A 359 2.94 -1.20 -43.69
CA ALA A 359 2.56 -2.54 -44.06
C ALA A 359 1.04 -2.70 -43.94
N GLU A 360 0.39 -3.17 -45.00
CA GLU A 360 -1.03 -3.51 -45.00
C GLU A 360 -1.19 -5.02 -44.75
N GLY A 361 -2.07 -5.38 -43.81
CA GLY A 361 -2.38 -6.78 -43.49
C GLY A 361 -1.54 -7.38 -42.35
N GLU A 362 -1.71 -8.70 -42.14
CA GLU A 362 -0.92 -9.44 -41.16
C GLU A 362 0.51 -9.67 -41.67
N LEU A 363 1.49 -9.55 -40.76
CA LEU A 363 2.89 -9.83 -41.07
C LEU A 363 3.05 -11.33 -41.33
N ALA A 364 3.50 -11.69 -42.53
CA ALA A 364 3.79 -13.06 -42.89
C ALA A 364 5.00 -13.61 -42.10
N THR A 365 4.98 -14.91 -41.82
CA THR A 365 6.15 -15.61 -41.29
C THR A 365 7.30 -15.54 -42.29
N LEU A 366 8.53 -15.39 -41.80
CA LEU A 366 9.73 -15.33 -42.64
C LEU A 366 9.84 -16.60 -43.50
N ASP A 367 9.87 -16.45 -44.82
CA ASP A 367 10.25 -17.52 -45.75
C ASP A 367 11.71 -17.34 -46.14
N ASP A 368 12.58 -18.22 -45.63
CA ASP A 368 14.02 -18.20 -45.88
C ASP A 368 14.37 -18.23 -47.39
N LYS A 369 13.46 -18.74 -48.23
CA LYS A 369 13.66 -18.78 -49.70
C LYS A 369 13.57 -17.42 -50.36
N LEU A 370 12.95 -16.43 -49.70
CA LEU A 370 12.81 -15.07 -50.20
C LEU A 370 14.04 -14.20 -49.88
N LEU A 371 14.98 -14.69 -49.04
CA LEU A 371 16.20 -13.97 -48.67
C LEU A 371 17.24 -14.08 -49.79
N VAL A 372 17.45 -12.98 -50.50
CA VAL A 372 18.35 -12.88 -51.65
C VAL A 372 19.71 -12.35 -51.21
N GLU A 373 19.73 -11.22 -50.52
CA GLU A 373 20.96 -10.50 -50.20
C GLU A 373 21.71 -11.14 -49.01
N PRO A 374 23.05 -11.11 -48.98
CA PRO A 374 23.82 -11.64 -47.85
C PRO A 374 23.44 -11.02 -46.51
N ALA A 375 23.13 -9.72 -46.50
CA ALA A 375 22.73 -8.99 -45.29
C ALA A 375 21.36 -9.43 -44.74
N GLU A 376 20.42 -9.84 -45.62
CA GLU A 376 19.12 -10.41 -45.22
C GLU A 376 19.29 -11.73 -44.49
N ARG A 377 20.14 -12.61 -45.06
CA ARG A 377 20.43 -13.93 -44.49
C ARG A 377 21.19 -13.82 -43.17
N GLU A 378 22.13 -12.89 -43.07
CA GLU A 378 22.88 -12.62 -41.84
C GLU A 378 21.97 -12.12 -40.72
N LEU A 379 21.07 -11.17 -41.02
CA LEU A 379 20.10 -10.68 -40.04
C LEU A 379 19.14 -11.80 -39.59
N ALA A 380 18.60 -12.58 -40.52
CA ALA A 380 17.71 -13.70 -40.22
C ALA A 380 18.39 -14.75 -39.30
N ALA A 381 19.62 -15.15 -39.64
CA ALA A 381 20.40 -16.09 -38.83
C ALA A 381 20.68 -15.52 -37.43
N LYS A 382 21.03 -14.24 -37.33
CA LYS A 382 21.32 -13.60 -36.04
C LYS A 382 20.06 -13.50 -35.16
N ILE A 383 18.89 -13.21 -35.75
CA ILE A 383 17.62 -13.21 -35.01
C ILE A 383 17.28 -14.63 -34.52
N GLN A 384 17.42 -15.66 -35.38
CA GLN A 384 17.18 -17.05 -34.98
C GLN A 384 18.09 -17.50 -33.82
N GLU A 385 19.34 -17.01 -33.78
CA GLU A 385 20.27 -17.28 -32.68
C GLU A 385 19.88 -16.55 -31.38
N LEU A 386 19.58 -15.25 -31.46
CA LEU A 386 19.42 -14.39 -30.28
C LEU A 386 18.02 -14.45 -29.67
N GLN A 387 16.98 -14.60 -30.49
CA GLN A 387 15.58 -14.58 -30.04
C GLN A 387 15.27 -15.60 -28.94
N PRO A 388 15.59 -16.90 -29.07
CA PRO A 388 15.27 -17.87 -28.02
C PRO A 388 15.99 -17.58 -26.71
N VAL A 389 17.23 -17.07 -26.77
CA VAL A 389 18.03 -16.70 -25.59
C VAL A 389 17.43 -15.47 -24.89
N ALA A 390 17.16 -14.40 -25.65
CA ALA A 390 16.59 -13.17 -25.12
C ALA A 390 15.19 -13.39 -24.54
N GLN A 391 14.38 -14.25 -25.17
CA GLN A 391 13.05 -14.61 -24.70
C GLN A 391 13.12 -15.40 -23.39
N ALA A 392 14.00 -16.40 -23.29
CA ALA A 392 14.19 -17.16 -22.06
C ALA A 392 14.65 -16.27 -20.89
N GLN A 393 15.58 -15.34 -21.14
CA GLN A 393 16.02 -14.34 -20.14
C GLN A 393 14.88 -13.43 -19.72
N PHE A 394 14.07 -12.95 -20.66
CA PHE A 394 12.92 -12.09 -20.37
C PHE A 394 11.87 -12.81 -19.51
N GLU A 395 11.56 -14.06 -19.85
CA GLU A 395 10.61 -14.91 -19.09
C GLU A 395 11.14 -15.24 -17.69
N ALA A 396 12.45 -15.37 -17.53
CA ALA A 396 13.12 -15.53 -16.23
C ALA A 396 13.19 -14.23 -15.41
N GLY A 397 12.76 -13.09 -15.96
CA GLY A 397 12.86 -11.78 -15.29
C GLY A 397 14.26 -11.15 -15.36
N GLU A 398 15.18 -11.72 -16.14
CA GLU A 398 16.54 -11.23 -16.37
C GLU A 398 16.55 -10.12 -17.44
N PHE A 399 15.83 -9.02 -17.18
CA PHE A 399 15.57 -7.99 -18.18
C PHE A 399 16.85 -7.31 -18.73
N ASP A 400 17.86 -7.07 -17.89
CA ASP A 400 19.14 -6.49 -18.35
C ASP A 400 19.89 -7.47 -19.28
N ALA A 401 19.90 -8.75 -18.94
CA ALA A 401 20.52 -9.78 -19.76
C ALA A 401 19.80 -9.94 -21.10
N SER A 402 18.46 -9.92 -21.09
CA SER A 402 17.64 -9.94 -22.30
C SER A 402 17.96 -8.75 -23.23
N LEU A 403 18.03 -7.53 -22.68
CA LEU A 403 18.42 -6.34 -23.44
C LEU A 403 19.87 -6.42 -23.95
N ALA A 404 20.79 -6.97 -23.16
CA ALA A 404 22.17 -7.20 -23.56
C ALA A 404 22.29 -8.19 -24.74
N THR A 405 21.51 -9.27 -24.72
CA THR A 405 21.43 -10.26 -25.80
C THR A 405 20.89 -9.62 -27.08
N LEU A 406 19.79 -8.86 -26.98
CA LEU A 406 19.24 -8.12 -28.12
C LEU A 406 20.23 -7.09 -28.68
N ALA A 407 21.09 -6.51 -27.84
CA ALA A 407 22.08 -5.54 -28.30
C ALA A 407 23.11 -6.12 -29.29
N GLN A 408 23.33 -7.43 -29.24
CA GLN A 408 24.24 -8.12 -30.17
C GLN A 408 23.72 -8.13 -31.61
N ALA A 409 22.43 -7.84 -31.84
CA ALA A 409 21.85 -7.73 -33.18
C ALA A 409 22.29 -6.45 -33.92
N ARG A 410 22.88 -5.46 -33.23
CA ARG A 410 23.25 -4.15 -33.79
C ARG A 410 23.97 -4.26 -35.14
N GLY A 411 25.05 -5.04 -35.19
CA GLY A 411 25.88 -5.15 -36.40
C GLY A 411 25.10 -5.68 -37.61
N ALA A 412 24.27 -6.70 -37.41
CA ALA A 412 23.45 -7.27 -38.48
C ALA A 412 22.33 -6.32 -38.93
N VAL A 413 21.71 -5.59 -38.00
CA VAL A 413 20.66 -4.60 -38.29
C VAL A 413 21.23 -3.41 -39.06
N ASP A 414 22.37 -2.86 -38.62
CA ASP A 414 23.04 -1.74 -39.27
C ASP A 414 23.45 -2.11 -40.71
N LYS A 415 24.00 -3.31 -40.89
CA LYS A 415 24.39 -3.84 -42.21
C LYS A 415 23.19 -4.04 -43.13
N PHE A 416 22.11 -4.65 -42.64
CA PHE A 416 20.87 -4.80 -43.41
C PHE A 416 20.37 -3.44 -43.92
N PHE A 417 20.33 -2.43 -43.06
CA PHE A 417 19.83 -1.11 -43.44
C PHE A 417 20.76 -0.28 -44.33
N LEU A 418 22.03 -0.68 -44.43
CA LEU A 418 23.03 -0.08 -45.30
C LEU A 418 23.04 -0.76 -46.68
N ASP A 419 22.93 -2.08 -46.71
CA ASP A 419 23.05 -2.90 -47.93
C ASP A 419 21.69 -3.13 -48.63
N VAL A 420 20.58 -3.08 -47.89
CA VAL A 420 19.23 -3.41 -48.41
C VAL A 420 18.35 -2.16 -48.42
N MET A 421 17.85 -1.81 -49.62
CA MET A 421 16.89 -0.71 -49.78
C MET A 421 15.47 -1.18 -49.48
N VAL A 422 14.95 -0.76 -48.32
CA VAL A 422 13.53 -0.99 -47.95
C VAL A 422 12.69 0.18 -48.47
N MET A 423 11.84 -0.07 -49.47
CA MET A 423 10.98 0.95 -50.12
C MET A 423 9.71 1.25 -49.33
#